data_AF-A0A382M018-F1
#
_entry.id   AF-A0A382M018-F1
#
_cell.length_a   1.000
_cell.length_b   1.000
_cell.length_c   1.000
_cell.angle_alpha   90.00
_cell.angle_beta   90.00
_cell.angle_gamma   90.00
#
_symmetry.space_group_name_H-M   'P 1'
#
loop_
_entity.id
_entity.type
_entity.pdbx_description
1 polymer ?
#
loop_
_entity_poly.entity_id
_entity_poly.type
_entity_poly.pdbx_seq_one_letter_code
_entity_poly.pdbx_strand_id
1 'polypeptide(L)' 'VGAQIVCADNSGAKILEIVNVHKYHTRLSRLPAAAVGDFCNVV' A
#
# COMPACT_ATOMS: atom_id res chain seq x y z
N VAL A 1 -0.63 5.08 -4.59
CA VAL A 1 -1.83 4.26 -4.25
C VAL A 1 -2.43 3.68 -5.52
N GLY A 2 -3.16 2.56 -5.43
CA GLY A 2 -3.63 1.77 -6.57
C GLY A 2 -2.58 0.80 -7.15
N ALA A 3 -1.46 0.62 -6.45
CA ALA A 3 -0.42 -0.32 -6.86
C ALA A 3 -0.78 -1.72 -6.39
N GLN A 4 -0.67 -2.70 -7.29
CA GLN A 4 -0.82 -4.12 -6.97
C GLN A 4 0.54 -4.72 -6.62
N ILE A 5 0.59 -5.42 -5.49
CA ILE A 5 1.80 -6.11 -5.00
C ILE A 5 1.48 -7.57 -4.68
N VAL A 6 2.50 -8.42 -4.72
CA VAL A 6 2.35 -9.84 -4.34
C VAL A 6 2.25 -9.95 -2.82
N CYS A 7 1.26 -10.69 -2.33
CA CYS A 7 1.20 -11.10 -0.93
C CYS A 7 2.19 -12.25 -0.71
N ALA A 8 3.23 -11.99 0.08
CA ALA A 8 4.28 -12.96 0.39
C ALA A 8 4.05 -13.59 1.78
N ASP A 9 2.85 -14.11 2.01
CA ASP A 9 2.49 -14.79 3.24
C ASP A 9 1.70 -16.09 2.97
N ASN A 10 1.27 -16.76 4.04
CA ASN A 10 0.48 -17.99 3.99
C ASN A 10 -1.00 -17.78 4.35
N SER A 11 -1.53 -16.56 4.23
CA SER A 11 -2.92 -16.22 4.53
C SER A 11 -3.91 -16.62 3.43
N GLY A 12 -3.41 -16.89 2.22
CA GLY A 12 -4.20 -17.25 1.04
C GLY A 12 -4.48 -16.08 0.09
N ALA A 13 -4.21 -14.84 0.51
CA ALA A 13 -4.17 -13.70 -0.41
C ALA A 13 -2.99 -13.85 -1.39
N LYS A 14 -3.17 -13.43 -2.64
CA LYS A 14 -2.14 -13.54 -3.68
C LYS A 14 -1.63 -12.19 -4.15
N ILE A 15 -2.55 -11.28 -4.42
CA ILE A 15 -2.28 -9.92 -4.86
C ILE A 15 -3.03 -8.99 -3.91
N LEU A 16 -2.36 -7.93 -3.49
CA LEU A 16 -2.89 -6.88 -2.63
C LEU A 16 -2.85 -5.54 -3.37
N GLU A 17 -3.90 -4.75 -3.27
CA GLU A 17 -3.91 -3.38 -3.80
C GLU A 17 -3.73 -2.35 -2.69
N ILE A 18 -2.74 -1.46 -2.82
CA ILE A 18 -2.48 -0.41 -1.82
C ILE A 18 -3.52 0.71 -1.94
N VAL A 19 -4.38 0.82 -0.92
CA VAL A 19 -5.41 1.88 -0.83
C VAL A 19 -4.85 3.13 -0.14
N ASN A 20 -4.06 2.98 0.92
CA ASN A 20 -3.48 4.10 1.66
C ASN A 20 -2.16 3.73 2.35
N VAL A 21 -1.35 4.75 2.70
CA VAL A 21 -0.09 4.60 3.43
C VAL A 21 -0.20 5.30 4.78
N HIS A 22 0.12 4.60 5.86
CA HIS A 22 -0.03 5.14 7.22
C HIS A 22 0.98 6.26 7.49
N LYS A 23 0.54 7.27 8.24
CA LYS A 23 1.33 8.44 8.65
C LYS A 23 1.95 9.24 7.48
N TYR A 24 1.50 8.99 6.25
CA TYR A 24 1.95 9.70 5.07
C TYR A 24 1.13 10.98 4.86
N HIS A 25 1.79 12.13 4.85
CA HIS A 25 1.13 13.42 4.62
C HIS A 25 1.25 13.82 3.15
N THR A 26 0.11 14.11 2.54
CA THR A 26 0.03 14.50 1.13
C THR A 26 -0.19 16.00 0.97
N ARG A 27 -0.21 16.45 -0.28
CA ARG A 27 -0.61 17.80 -0.71
C ARG A 27 -1.45 17.67 -1.98
N LEU A 28 -2.08 18.76 -2.40
CA LEU A 28 -2.88 18.77 -3.63
C LEU A 28 -2.11 18.12 -4.80
N SER A 29 -2.75 17.15 -5.46
CA SER A 29 -2.22 16.37 -6.59
C SER A 29 -1.00 15.47 -6.30
N ARG A 30 -0.59 15.28 -5.04
CA ARG A 30 0.40 14.26 -4.65
C ARG A 30 -0.30 13.04 -4.06
N LEU A 31 -0.19 11.91 -4.74
CA LEU A 31 -0.66 10.63 -4.22
C LEU A 31 0.27 10.14 -3.09
N PRO A 32 -0.26 9.41 -2.09
CA PRO A 32 0.57 8.70 -1.12
C PRO A 32 1.47 7.67 -1.81
N ALA A 33 2.68 7.53 -1.28
CA ALA A 33 3.70 6.59 -1.74
C ALA A 33 4.29 5.84 -0.55
N ALA A 34 4.73 4.60 -0.77
CA ALA A 34 5.33 3.74 0.26
C ALA A 34 6.67 3.20 -0.21
N ALA A 35 7.57 2.94 0.73
CA ALA A 35 8.83 2.23 0.59
C ALA A 35 8.84 0.96 1.47
N VAL A 36 9.91 0.18 1.38
CA VAL A 36 10.09 -1.01 2.21
C VAL A 36 10.05 -0.62 3.69
N GLY A 37 9.18 -1.27 4.46
CA GLY A 37 8.99 -1.02 5.90
C GLY A 37 7.78 -0.12 6.23
N ASP A 38 7.18 0.54 5.24
CA ASP A 38 5.98 1.34 5.46
C ASP A 38 4.74 0.46 5.63
N PHE A 39 3.88 0.84 6.58
CA PHE A 39 2.62 0.16 6.82
C PHE A 39 1.51 0.73 5.91
N CYS A 40 0.79 -0.15 5.21
CA CYS A 40 -0.21 0.21 4.20
C CYS A 40 -1.57 -0.43 4.50
N ASN A 41 -2.65 0.29 4.19
CA ASN A 41 -3.98 -0.31 4.09
C ASN A 41 -4.13 -0.91 2.69
N VAL A 42 -4.55 -2.17 2.63
CA VAL A 42 -4.68 -2.96 1.39
C VAL A 42 -6.07 -3.58 1.28
N VAL A 43 -6.46 -3.93 0.05
CA VAL A 43 -7.59 -4.80 -0.28
C VAL A 43 -7.13 -5.99 -1.10
#